data_AF-A0A257A2K5-F1
#
_entry.id   AF-A0A257A2K5-F1
#
_cell.length_a   1.000
_cell.length_b   1.000
_cell.length_c   1.000
_cell.angle_alpha   90.00
_cell.angle_beta   90.00
_cell.angle_gamma   90.00
#
_symmetry.space_group_name_H-M   'P 1'
#
loop_
_entity.id
_entity.type
_entity.pdbx_description
1 polymer ?
#
loop_
_entity_poly.entity_id
_entity_poly.type
_entity_poly.pdbx_seq_one_letter_code
_entity_poly.pdbx_strand_id
1 'polypeptide(L)'
;MKKEDLLGLYAGIGDVIENDKRIGECIFNLEIFMLPSGKIEAEGIIVEVTDGEINFEGKEAVFRLSGILSRDHTTYITEFTCKISPATYPKFVVNVDELFENLKPNP
;
A
#
# COMPACT_ATOMS: atom_id res chain seq x y z
N MET A 1 7.62 -15.07 -10.23
CA MET A 1 6.92 -15.15 -8.94
C MET A 1 5.44 -15.25 -9.24
N LYS A 2 4.72 -16.17 -8.61
CA LYS A 2 3.27 -16.26 -8.77
C LYS A 2 2.58 -15.27 -7.81
N LYS A 3 1.35 -14.85 -8.11
CA LYS A 3 0.62 -13.90 -7.24
C LYS A 3 0.37 -14.49 -5.84
N GLU A 4 0.25 -15.82 -5.75
CA GLU A 4 0.03 -16.53 -4.49
C GLU A 4 1.26 -16.51 -3.56
N ASP A 5 2.46 -16.40 -4.12
CA ASP A 5 3.70 -16.28 -3.33
C ASP A 5 3.73 -14.97 -2.52
N LEU A 6 2.93 -14.00 -2.96
CA LEU A 6 2.84 -12.67 -2.37
C LEU A 6 1.76 -12.55 -1.29
N LEU A 7 0.95 -13.59 -1.02
CA LEU A 7 -0.05 -13.54 0.05
C LEU A 7 0.61 -13.43 1.42
N GLY A 8 0.12 -12.52 2.26
CA GLY A 8 0.59 -12.31 3.63
C GLY A 8 0.70 -10.84 4.01
N LEU A 9 1.29 -10.60 5.18
CA LEU A 9 1.50 -9.27 5.75
C LEU A 9 2.89 -8.72 5.37
N TYR A 10 2.93 -7.46 4.96
CA TYR A 10 4.13 -6.70 4.64
C TYR A 10 4.19 -5.45 5.51
N ALA A 11 5.40 -5.10 5.92
CA ALA A 11 5.70 -3.75 6.41
C ALA A 11 6.21 -2.93 5.22
N GLY A 12 5.74 -1.69 5.10
CA GLY A 12 6.12 -0.79 4.04
C GLY A 12 6.55 0.57 4.55
N ILE A 13 7.42 1.23 3.79
CA ILE A 13 7.74 2.65 3.93
C ILE A 13 7.68 3.27 2.54
N GLY A 14 7.03 4.42 2.40
CA GLY A 14 6.92 5.05 1.09
C GLY A 14 6.39 6.46 1.10
N ASP A 15 6.68 7.15 0.00
CA ASP A 15 6.16 8.46 -0.29
C ASP A 15 4.67 8.38 -0.59
N VAL A 16 3.91 9.29 0.01
CA VAL A 16 2.49 9.52 -0.27
C VAL A 16 2.39 10.61 -1.33
N ILE A 17 1.78 10.28 -2.47
CA ILE A 17 1.64 11.16 -3.63
C ILE A 17 0.15 11.39 -3.90
N GLU A 18 -0.28 12.64 -3.82
CA GLU A 18 -1.64 13.07 -4.15
C GLU A 18 -1.57 14.12 -5.27
N ASN A 19 -2.37 13.97 -6.34
CA ASN A 19 -2.36 14.88 -7.50
C ASN A 19 -0.94 15.12 -8.08
N ASP A 20 -0.17 14.03 -8.23
CA ASP A 20 1.22 14.04 -8.72
C ASP A 20 2.21 14.88 -7.91
N LYS A 21 1.87 15.20 -6.66
CA LYS A 21 2.74 15.87 -5.71
C LYS A 21 2.97 14.98 -4.50
N ARG A 22 4.23 14.84 -4.10
CA ARG A 22 4.59 14.24 -2.82
C ARG A 22 4.07 15.12 -1.69
N ILE A 23 3.25 14.55 -0.82
CA ILE A 23 2.65 15.24 0.34
C ILE A 23 3.25 14.78 1.68
N GLY A 24 3.95 13.65 1.69
CA GLY A 24 4.64 13.14 2.87
C GLY A 24 5.25 11.74 2.64
N GLU A 25 5.71 11.13 3.71
CA GLU A 25 6.17 9.74 3.78
C GLU A 25 5.51 9.05 4.97
N CYS A 26 5.21 7.76 4.83
CA CYS A 26 4.64 6.99 5.93
C CYS A 26 5.22 5.57 6.02
N ILE A 27 5.15 5.02 7.24
CA ILE A 27 5.23 3.59 7.50
C ILE A 27 3.81 3.03 7.47
N PHE A 28 3.62 1.90 6.80
CA PHE A 28 2.32 1.25 6.66
C PHE A 28 2.44 -0.27 6.75
N ASN A 29 1.34 -0.91 7.12
CA ASN A 29 1.19 -2.36 6.96
C ASN A 29 0.31 -2.62 5.74
N LEU A 30 0.64 -3.64 4.96
CA LEU A 30 -0.12 -4.09 3.79
C LEU A 30 -0.37 -5.59 3.91
N GLU A 31 -1.64 -5.99 3.92
CA GLU A 31 -2.05 -7.39 3.88
C GLU A 31 -2.57 -7.73 2.48
N ILE A 32 -2.00 -8.77 1.89
CA ILE A 32 -2.45 -9.34 0.61
C ILE A 32 -3.08 -10.70 0.90
N PHE A 33 -4.36 -10.86 0.57
CA PHE A 33 -5.14 -12.04 0.94
C PHE A 33 -5.98 -12.55 -0.23
N MET A 34 -6.43 -13.81 -0.12
CA MET A 34 -7.26 -14.47 -1.11
C MET A 34 -8.65 -14.74 -0.54
N LEU A 35 -9.68 -14.26 -1.23
CA LEU A 35 -11.07 -14.54 -0.90
C LEU A 35 -11.44 -16.00 -1.21
N PRO A 36 -12.53 -16.55 -0.65
CA PRO A 36 -13.02 -17.89 -0.99
C PRO A 36 -13.31 -18.10 -2.49
N SER A 37 -13.56 -17.02 -3.24
CA SER A 37 -13.73 -17.03 -4.69
C SER A 37 -12.42 -17.25 -5.47
N GLY A 38 -11.27 -17.24 -4.80
CA GLY A 38 -9.94 -17.27 -5.41
C GLY A 38 -9.44 -15.88 -5.85
N LYS A 39 -10.25 -14.82 -5.68
CA LYS A 39 -9.83 -13.45 -6.00
C LYS A 39 -8.83 -12.96 -4.95
N ILE A 40 -7.72 -12.36 -5.40
CA ILE A 40 -6.72 -11.72 -4.54
C ILE A 40 -7.10 -10.25 -4.33
N GLU A 41 -7.08 -9.81 -3.08
CA GLU A 41 -7.32 -8.43 -2.65
C GLU A 41 -6.20 -7.97 -1.70
N ALA A 42 -6.10 -6.66 -1.50
CA ALA A 42 -5.14 -6.10 -0.56
C ALA A 42 -5.68 -4.85 0.15
N GLU A 43 -5.43 -4.80 1.44
CA GLU A 43 -5.77 -3.70 2.32
C GLU A 43 -4.53 -3.29 3.12
N GLY A 44 -4.41 -2.02 3.43
CA GLY A 44 -3.35 -1.54 4.30
C GLY A 44 -3.82 -0.50 5.29
N ILE A 45 -2.94 -0.18 6.23
CA ILE A 45 -3.16 0.79 7.28
C ILE A 45 -1.89 1.63 7.43
N ILE A 46 -2.06 2.96 7.47
CA ILE A 46 -0.96 3.87 7.82
C ILE A 46 -0.70 3.70 9.32
N VAL A 47 0.55 3.35 9.65
CA VAL A 47 0.99 3.13 11.04
C VAL A 47 1.58 4.41 11.60
N GLU A 48 2.42 5.09 10.83
CA GLU A 48 3.12 6.29 11.25
C GLU A 48 3.41 7.20 10.06
N VAL A 49 3.29 8.51 10.24
CA VAL A 49 3.73 9.53 9.27
C VAL A 49 5.15 9.95 9.67
N THR A 50 6.11 9.75 8.78
CA THR A 50 7.53 10.02 9.03
C THR A 50 7.98 11.38 8.51
N ASP A 51 7.28 11.91 7.49
CA ASP A 51 7.52 13.23 6.92
C ASP A 51 6.24 13.81 6.31
N GLY A 52 6.12 15.15 6.30
CA GLY A 52 4.98 15.87 5.73
C GLY A 52 3.70 15.85 6.58
N GLU A 53 2.59 16.27 5.97
CA GLU A 53 1.26 16.34 6.60
C GLU A 53 0.27 15.48 5.83
N ILE A 54 0.12 14.22 6.26
CA ILE A 54 -0.84 13.28 5.68
C ILE A 54 -2.07 13.22 6.59
N ASN A 55 -3.18 13.79 6.13
CA ASN A 55 -4.46 13.67 6.84
C ASN A 55 -5.60 13.39 5.85
N PHE A 56 -6.17 12.18 5.97
CA PHE A 56 -7.32 11.72 5.19
C PHE A 56 -8.57 11.51 6.05
N GLU A 57 -8.55 11.93 7.33
CA GLU A 57 -9.67 11.78 8.23
C GLU A 57 -10.90 12.52 7.70
N GLY A 58 -12.06 11.84 7.70
CA GLY A 58 -13.34 12.42 7.33
C GLY A 58 -13.53 12.73 5.83
N LYS A 59 -12.58 12.38 4.95
CA LYS A 59 -12.70 12.57 3.49
C LYS A 59 -12.46 11.30 2.68
N GLU A 60 -13.03 11.25 1.48
CA GLU A 60 -12.59 10.31 0.46
C GLU A 60 -11.28 10.80 -0.16
N ALA A 61 -10.32 9.90 -0.34
CA ALA A 61 -9.02 10.22 -0.90
C ALA A 61 -8.51 9.11 -1.82
N VAL A 62 -7.90 9.51 -2.93
CA VAL A 62 -7.16 8.63 -3.83
C VAL A 62 -5.73 9.15 -3.90
N PHE A 63 -4.77 8.31 -3.57
CA PHE A 63 -3.35 8.66 -3.52
C PHE A 63 -2.52 7.49 -4.03
N ARG A 64 -1.25 7.73 -4.35
CA ARG A 64 -0.28 6.67 -4.66
C ARG A 64 0.69 6.52 -3.49
N LEU A 65 1.04 5.28 -3.18
CA LEU A 65 2.20 4.95 -2.36
C LEU A 65 3.33 4.52 -3.29
N SER A 66 4.50 5.13 -3.16
CA SER A 66 5.70 4.77 -3.91
C SER A 66 6.82 4.49 -2.91
N GLY A 67 7.31 3.25 -2.84
CA GLY A 67 8.23 2.89 -1.79
C GLY A 67 8.63 1.41 -1.74
N ILE A 68 9.02 0.99 -0.55
CA ILE A 68 9.55 -0.35 -0.28
C ILE A 68 8.51 -1.15 0.52
N LEU A 69 8.28 -2.39 0.10
CA LEU A 69 7.59 -3.43 0.86
C LEU A 69 8.62 -4.43 1.36
N SER A 70 8.49 -4.86 2.61
CA SER A 70 9.35 -5.84 3.24
C SER A 70 8.53 -6.94 3.88
N ARG A 71 8.95 -8.18 3.63
CA ARG A 71 8.48 -9.36 4.37
C ARG A 71 9.63 -10.32 4.55
N ASP A 72 9.84 -10.73 5.79
CA ASP A 72 10.95 -11.60 6.20
C ASP A 72 12.31 -11.01 5.79
N HIS A 73 12.98 -11.65 4.83
CA HIS A 73 14.27 -11.24 4.25
C HIS A 73 14.14 -10.77 2.80
N THR A 74 12.92 -10.54 2.32
CA THR A 74 12.68 -10.10 0.95
C THR A 74 12.14 -8.68 0.96
N THR A 75 12.75 -7.83 0.13
CA THR A 75 12.28 -6.47 -0.07
C THR A 75 11.91 -6.25 -1.54
N TYR A 76 10.90 -5.42 -1.75
CA TYR A 76 10.40 -5.06 -3.07
C TYR A 76 10.26 -3.54 -3.16
N ILE A 77 10.58 -2.98 -4.31
CA ILE A 77 10.17 -1.61 -4.66
C ILE A 77 8.87 -1.72 -5.47
N THR A 78 7.91 -0.85 -5.18
CA THR A 78 6.66 -0.79 -5.93
C THR A 78 6.02 0.59 -5.82
N GLU A 79 5.07 0.84 -6.69
CA GLU A 79 4.18 1.98 -6.63
C GLU A 79 2.75 1.49 -6.92
N PHE A 80 1.77 1.96 -6.14
CA PHE A 80 0.38 1.54 -6.33
C PHE A 80 -0.61 2.57 -5.83
N THR A 81 -1.79 2.59 -6.46
CA THR A 81 -2.90 3.45 -6.08
C THR A 81 -3.64 2.88 -4.89
N CYS A 82 -3.90 3.77 -3.93
CA CYS A 82 -4.64 3.53 -2.70
C CYS A 82 -5.92 4.37 -2.69
N LYS A 83 -6.95 3.84 -2.03
CA LYS A 83 -8.21 4.55 -1.78
C LYS A 83 -8.55 4.49 -0.29
N ILE A 84 -8.84 5.63 0.31
CA ILE A 84 -9.40 5.75 1.66
C ILE A 84 -10.82 6.28 1.58
N SER A 85 -11.67 5.79 2.46
CA SER A 85 -12.99 6.34 2.72
C SER A 85 -13.13 6.71 4.19
N PRO A 86 -14.02 7.66 4.55
CA PRO A 86 -14.31 7.98 5.94
C PRO A 86 -14.76 6.76 6.76
N ALA A 87 -15.44 5.79 6.13
CA ALA A 87 -15.95 4.60 6.79
C ALA A 87 -14.86 3.56 7.14
N THR A 88 -13.73 3.58 6.41
CA THR A 88 -12.66 2.60 6.57
C THR A 88 -11.40 3.18 7.21
N TYR A 89 -11.31 4.51 7.34
CA TYR A 89 -10.15 5.20 7.93
C TYR A 89 -9.77 4.60 9.30
N PRO A 90 -8.48 4.32 9.58
CA PRO A 90 -7.28 4.64 8.79
C PRO A 90 -6.88 3.61 7.71
N LYS A 91 -7.77 2.66 7.35
CA LYS A 91 -7.49 1.65 6.33
C LYS A 91 -7.67 2.18 4.91
N PHE A 92 -6.74 1.81 4.04
CA PHE A 92 -6.81 2.01 2.59
C PHE A 92 -6.95 0.68 1.85
N VAL A 93 -7.67 0.71 0.74
CA VAL A 93 -7.76 -0.41 -0.21
C VAL A 93 -6.79 -0.16 -1.35
N VAL A 94 -6.17 -1.22 -1.85
CA VAL A 94 -5.13 -1.14 -2.90
C VAL A 94 -5.64 -1.68 -4.23
N ASN A 95 -5.22 -1.04 -5.32
CA ASN A 95 -5.32 -1.66 -6.65
C ASN A 95 -4.28 -2.78 -6.79
N VAL A 96 -4.70 -4.02 -6.55
CA VAL A 96 -3.82 -5.19 -6.51
C VAL A 96 -3.15 -5.49 -7.85
N ASP A 97 -3.83 -5.25 -8.97
CA ASP A 97 -3.22 -5.51 -10.28
C ASP A 97 -2.07 -4.55 -10.56
N GLU A 98 -2.23 -3.27 -10.23
CA GLU A 98 -1.16 -2.26 -10.33
C GLU A 98 0.00 -2.59 -9.38
N LEU A 99 -0.30 -2.98 -8.13
CA LEU A 99 0.71 -3.42 -7.17
C LEU A 99 1.59 -4.52 -7.76
N PHE A 100 0.99 -5.54 -8.37
CA PHE A 100 1.72 -6.67 -8.94
C PHE A 100 2.46 -6.34 -10.24
N GLU A 101 1.92 -5.45 -11.07
CA GLU A 101 2.59 -4.98 -12.29
C GLU A 101 3.85 -4.17 -11.98
N ASN A 102 3.83 -3.41 -10.89
CA ASN A 102 4.93 -2.52 -10.49
C ASN A 102 5.94 -3.16 -9.53
N LEU A 103 5.62 -4.31 -8.95
CA LEU A 103 6.46 -4.98 -7.95
C LEU A 103 7.80 -5.44 -8.56
N LYS A 104 8.91 -4.94 -8.02
CA LYS A 104 10.27 -5.31 -8.42
C LYS A 104 11.08 -5.73 -7.21
N PRO A 105 11.85 -6.84 -7.27
CA PRO A 105 12.80 -7.17 -6.22
C PRO A 105 13.76 -6.00 -5.98
N ASN A 106 14.00 -5.68 -4.71
CA ASN A 106 14.98 -4.68 -4.30
C ASN A 106 16.28 -5.41 -3.90
N PRO A 107 17.36 -5.32 -4.71
CA PRO A 107 18.59 -6.09 -4.52
C PRO A 107 19.46 -5.61 -3.35
#